data_AF-A0A6L3XZB8-F1
#
_entry.id   AF-A0A6L3XZB8-F1
#
_cell.length_a   1.000
_cell.length_b   1.000
_cell.length_c   1.000
_cell.angle_alpha   90.00
_cell.angle_beta   90.00
_cell.angle_gamma   90.00
#
_symmetry.space_group_name_H-M   'P 1'
#
loop_
_entity.id
_entity.type
_entity.pdbx_description
1 polymer ?
#
loop_
_entity_poly.entity_id
_entity_poly.type
_entity_poly.pdbx_seq_one_letter_code
_entity_poly.pdbx_strand_id
1 'polypeptide(L)'
;ALTPLARDIIARYDIKPQNVVAHSDIAPQRKDDPGPLFPWRELAQQGIGAWPGPGRVNFYINVRPHYQQVDTAALLDLLARYGYEVPENSTPEQQKRIIMVFQMHFRPQLWNGVADVETMAIAEALLEKYGQG
;
A
#
# COMPACT_ATOMS: atom_id res chain seq x y z
N ALA A 1 -4.13 18.42 14.31
CA ALA A 1 -5.49 18.02 14.75
C ALA A 1 -5.78 16.54 14.50
N LEU A 2 -5.46 15.98 13.32
CA LEU A 2 -5.72 14.56 13.01
C LEU A 2 -4.98 13.57 13.93
N THR A 3 -3.67 13.75 14.15
CA THR A 3 -2.84 12.82 14.94
C THR A 3 -3.42 12.46 16.32
N PRO A 4 -3.76 13.41 17.22
CA PRO A 4 -4.26 13.07 18.55
C PRO A 4 -5.59 12.31 18.50
N LEU A 5 -6.50 12.70 17.59
CA LEU A 5 -7.77 12.00 17.42
C LEU A 5 -7.57 10.57 16.88
N ALA A 6 -6.72 10.40 15.87
CA ALA A 6 -6.42 9.09 15.31
C ALA A 6 -5.79 8.15 16.36
N ARG A 7 -4.85 8.65 17.17
CA ARG A 7 -4.24 7.87 18.26
C ARG A 7 -5.26 7.43 19.31
N ASP A 8 -6.18 8.32 19.70
CA ASP A 8 -7.24 7.99 20.66
C ASP A 8 -8.16 6.88 20.11
N ILE A 9 -8.59 6.98 18.86
CA ILE A 9 -9.40 5.95 18.20
C ILE A 9 -8.64 4.62 18.10
N ILE A 10 -7.38 4.65 17.65
CA ILE A 10 -6.54 3.45 17.52
C ILE A 10 -6.39 2.75 18.86
N ALA A 11 -6.06 3.49 19.93
CA ALA A 11 -5.88 2.94 21.26
C ALA A 11 -7.20 2.39 21.85
N ARG A 12 -8.33 3.05 21.59
CA ARG A 12 -9.64 2.64 22.11
C ARG A 12 -10.12 1.31 21.54
N TYR A 13 -9.82 1.04 20.27
CA TYR A 13 -10.34 -0.12 19.55
C TYR A 13 -9.27 -1.14 19.17
N ASP A 14 -8.04 -0.98 19.66
CA ASP A 14 -6.88 -1.83 19.33
C ASP A 14 -6.71 -2.00 17.80
N ILE A 15 -6.84 -0.88 17.07
CA ILE A 15 -6.79 -0.90 15.60
C ILE A 15 -5.36 -1.22 15.17
N LYS A 16 -5.20 -2.34 14.46
CA LYS A 16 -3.91 -2.73 13.88
C LYS A 16 -3.44 -1.69 12.86
N PRO A 17 -2.11 -1.45 12.72
CA PRO A 17 -1.59 -0.46 11.77
C PRO A 17 -2.06 -0.66 10.32
N GLN A 18 -2.15 -1.90 9.84
CA GLN A 18 -2.63 -2.18 8.48
C GLN A 18 -4.12 -1.86 8.26
N ASN A 19 -4.88 -1.64 9.33
CA ASN A 19 -6.31 -1.31 9.27
C ASN A 19 -6.58 0.20 9.31
N VAL A 20 -5.52 1.03 9.29
CA VAL A 20 -5.65 2.47 9.04
C VAL A 20 -5.37 2.71 7.57
N VAL A 21 -6.45 2.84 6.80
CA VAL A 21 -6.43 2.76 5.33
C VAL A 21 -6.98 4.02 4.68
N ALA A 22 -6.62 4.23 3.41
CA ALA A 22 -7.30 5.16 2.54
C ALA A 22 -8.69 4.64 2.18
N HIS A 23 -9.58 5.55 1.78
CA HIS A 23 -10.84 5.15 1.17
C HIS A 23 -10.60 4.46 -0.18
N SER A 24 -9.57 4.91 -0.91
CA SER A 24 -9.10 4.27 -2.13
C SER A 24 -8.58 2.84 -1.94
N ASP A 25 -8.10 2.46 -0.76
CA ASP A 25 -7.65 1.09 -0.51
C ASP A 25 -8.82 0.11 -0.43
N ILE A 26 -9.94 0.55 0.16
CA ILE A 26 -11.17 -0.24 0.29
C ILE A 26 -12.00 -0.20 -1.00
N ALA A 27 -11.95 0.92 -1.74
CA ALA A 27 -12.76 1.13 -2.93
C ALA A 27 -11.92 1.60 -4.14
N PRO A 28 -10.93 0.79 -4.59
CA PRO A 28 -9.95 1.19 -5.60
C PRO A 28 -10.59 1.71 -6.88
N GLN A 29 -11.70 1.09 -7.30
CA GLN A 29 -12.39 1.44 -8.55
C GLN A 29 -13.22 2.73 -8.48
N ARG A 30 -13.45 3.29 -7.29
CA ARG A 30 -14.41 4.39 -7.08
C ARG A 30 -13.82 5.62 -6.41
N LYS A 31 -12.66 5.49 -5.75
CA LYS A 31 -12.13 6.50 -4.83
C LYS A 31 -10.65 6.73 -5.02
N ASP A 32 -10.24 7.99 -4.87
CA ASP A 32 -8.84 8.44 -4.85
C ASP A 32 -8.45 9.00 -3.48
N ASP A 33 -9.41 9.30 -2.60
CA ASP A 33 -9.16 9.95 -1.31
C ASP A 33 -8.48 9.02 -0.29
N PRO A 34 -7.50 9.54 0.49
CA PRO A 34 -7.09 10.95 0.61
C PRO A 34 -6.02 11.42 -0.41
N GLY A 35 -5.62 10.55 -1.35
CA GLY A 35 -4.70 10.87 -2.43
C GLY A 35 -3.21 10.81 -2.05
N PRO A 36 -2.31 10.96 -3.04
CA PRO A 36 -0.87 10.75 -2.87
C PRO A 36 -0.16 11.86 -2.06
N LEU A 37 -0.84 12.99 -1.81
CA LEU A 37 -0.29 14.08 -0.99
C LEU A 37 -0.59 13.90 0.50
N PHE A 38 -1.39 12.89 0.87
CA PHE A 38 -1.67 12.60 2.26
C PHE A 38 -0.40 12.02 2.95
N PRO A 39 -0.02 12.53 4.13
CA PRO A 39 1.29 12.26 4.72
C PRO A 39 1.32 10.91 5.48
N TRP A 40 1.09 9.81 4.78
CA TRP A 40 1.03 8.46 5.35
C TRP A 40 2.30 8.06 6.09
N ARG A 41 3.47 8.38 5.52
CA ARG A 41 4.78 8.08 6.13
C ARG A 41 4.96 8.82 7.45
N GLU A 42 4.61 10.11 7.49
CA GLU A 42 4.74 10.96 8.67
C GLU A 42 3.77 10.51 9.78
N LEU A 43 2.58 10.02 9.41
CA LEU A 43 1.63 9.43 10.35
C LEU A 43 2.16 8.10 10.91
N ALA A 44 2.72 7.23 10.07
CA ALA A 44 3.28 5.96 10.51
C ALA A 44 4.48 6.14 11.46
N GLN A 45 5.33 7.17 11.22
CA GLN A 45 6.39 7.57 12.16
C GLN A 45 5.84 7.99 13.53
N GLN A 46 4.59 8.44 13.58
CA GLN A 46 3.86 8.76 14.80
C GLN A 46 3.03 7.59 15.33
N GLY A 47 3.21 6.37 14.81
CA GLY A 47 2.49 5.17 15.23
C GLY A 47 1.05 5.07 14.70
N ILE A 48 0.72 5.82 13.64
CA ILE A 48 -0.59 5.80 12.99
C ILE A 48 -0.46 5.17 11.61
N GLY A 49 -0.97 3.94 11.47
CA GLY A 49 -0.99 3.23 10.19
C GLY A 49 0.28 2.45 9.86
N ALA A 50 0.19 1.68 8.78
CA ALA A 50 1.27 0.82 8.30
C ALA A 50 2.28 1.59 7.44
N TRP A 51 3.56 1.18 7.52
CA TRP A 51 4.59 1.63 6.59
C TRP A 51 5.72 0.60 6.50
N PRO A 52 6.25 0.30 5.30
CA PRO A 52 7.31 -0.69 5.14
C PRO A 52 8.62 -0.21 5.77
N GLY A 53 9.43 -1.16 6.24
CA GLY A 53 10.79 -0.86 6.72
C GLY A 53 11.73 -0.63 5.53
N PRO A 54 12.45 0.51 5.44
CA PRO A 54 13.28 0.83 4.28
C PRO A 54 14.38 -0.21 4.01
N GLY A 55 14.96 -0.81 5.06
CA GLY A 55 15.94 -1.89 4.92
C GLY A 55 15.36 -3.17 4.30
N ARG A 56 14.09 -3.48 4.59
CA ARG A 56 13.40 -4.65 3.99
C ARG A 56 12.99 -4.36 2.55
N VAL A 57 12.53 -3.15 2.23
CA VAL A 57 12.28 -2.75 0.84
C VAL A 57 13.55 -2.89 0.01
N ASN A 58 14.69 -2.38 0.49
CA ASN A 58 15.98 -2.52 -0.22
C ASN A 58 16.42 -3.99 -0.38
N PHE A 59 16.15 -4.83 0.62
CA PHE A 59 16.39 -6.28 0.52
C PHE A 59 15.59 -6.91 -0.62
N TYR A 60 14.31 -6.60 -0.75
CA TYR A 60 13.44 -7.13 -1.81
C TYR A 60 13.73 -6.53 -3.20
N ILE A 61 14.16 -5.27 -3.27
CA ILE A 61 14.65 -4.68 -4.54
C ILE A 61 15.83 -5.50 -5.07
N ASN A 62 16.75 -5.93 -4.19
CA ASN A 62 17.87 -6.83 -4.52
C ASN A 62 18.67 -6.34 -5.75
N VAL A 63 19.15 -5.10 -5.70
CA VAL A 63 19.92 -4.40 -6.76
C VAL A 63 19.25 -4.27 -8.14
N ARG A 64 17.99 -4.68 -8.28
CA ARG A 64 17.22 -4.50 -9.53
C ARG A 64 16.86 -3.01 -9.73
N PRO A 65 16.79 -2.52 -10.97
CA PRO A 65 16.30 -1.17 -11.25
C PRO A 65 14.87 -0.95 -10.73
N HIS A 66 14.65 0.13 -9.97
CA HIS A 66 13.37 0.42 -9.29
C HIS A 66 12.14 0.39 -10.22
N TYR A 67 12.29 0.93 -11.43
CA TYR A 67 11.22 1.06 -12.43
C TYR A 67 11.15 -0.11 -13.42
N GLN A 68 11.95 -1.15 -13.24
CA GLN A 68 11.85 -2.34 -14.07
C GLN A 68 10.48 -2.97 -13.85
N GLN A 69 9.74 -3.22 -14.94
CA GLN A 69 8.44 -3.87 -14.85
C GLN A 69 8.58 -5.31 -14.32
N VAL A 70 7.60 -5.71 -13.52
CA VAL A 70 7.46 -7.07 -12.99
C VAL A 70 6.15 -7.68 -13.48
N ASP A 71 5.94 -8.97 -13.19
CA ASP A 71 4.66 -9.62 -13.48
C ASP A 71 3.52 -8.98 -12.67
N THR A 72 2.56 -8.38 -13.38
CA THR A 72 1.36 -7.77 -12.82
C THR A 72 0.55 -8.76 -11.99
N ALA A 73 0.41 -10.00 -12.44
CA ALA A 73 -0.38 -10.99 -11.72
C ALA A 73 0.26 -11.34 -10.36
N ALA A 74 1.59 -11.47 -10.34
CA ALA A 74 2.34 -11.71 -9.11
C ALA A 74 2.23 -10.53 -8.12
N LEU A 75 2.27 -9.28 -8.61
CA LEU A 75 2.05 -8.11 -7.74
C LEU A 75 0.62 -8.10 -7.19
N LEU A 76 -0.38 -8.36 -8.03
CA LEU A 76 -1.79 -8.38 -7.60
C LEU A 76 -2.07 -9.46 -6.56
N ASP A 77 -1.43 -10.63 -6.63
CA ASP A 77 -1.50 -11.65 -5.57
C ASP A 77 -1.01 -11.12 -4.22
N LEU A 78 0.12 -10.39 -4.22
CA LEU A 78 0.64 -9.75 -3.00
C LEU A 78 -0.33 -8.70 -2.47
N LEU A 79 -0.91 -7.87 -3.34
CA LEU A 79 -1.89 -6.85 -2.93
C LEU A 79 -3.16 -7.49 -2.39
N ALA A 80 -3.64 -8.57 -2.99
CA ALA A 80 -4.80 -9.32 -2.50
C ALA A 80 -4.54 -9.89 -1.11
N ARG A 81 -3.38 -10.51 -0.90
CA ARG A 81 -2.96 -11.03 0.42
C ARG A 81 -2.79 -9.95 1.48
N TYR A 82 -2.42 -8.73 1.07
CA TYR A 82 -2.28 -7.60 1.99
C TYR A 82 -3.64 -7.02 2.39
N GLY A 83 -4.65 -7.11 1.51
CA GLY A 83 -6.03 -6.74 1.83
C GLY A 83 -6.81 -6.02 0.72
N TYR A 84 -6.23 -5.82 -0.47
CA TYR A 84 -6.93 -5.19 -1.59
C TYR A 84 -7.90 -6.18 -2.25
N GLU A 85 -9.07 -5.70 -2.66
CA GLU A 85 -9.99 -6.52 -3.47
C GLU A 85 -9.47 -6.63 -4.91
N VAL A 86 -9.12 -7.87 -5.32
CA VAL A 86 -8.67 -8.20 -6.67
C VAL A 86 -9.61 -9.25 -7.27
N PRO A 87 -10.65 -8.86 -8.03
CA PRO A 87 -11.54 -9.80 -8.69
C PRO A 87 -10.80 -10.66 -9.73
N GLU A 88 -11.09 -11.96 -9.78
CA GLU A 88 -10.48 -12.92 -10.74
C GLU A 88 -10.68 -12.49 -12.20
N ASN A 89 -11.80 -11.82 -12.50
CA ASN A 89 -12.17 -11.34 -13.83
C ASN A 89 -11.89 -9.83 -14.04
N SER A 90 -10.99 -9.24 -13.24
CA SER A 90 -10.65 -7.82 -13.35
C SER A 90 -10.03 -7.48 -14.71
N THR A 91 -10.50 -6.39 -15.34
CA THR A 91 -9.93 -5.89 -16.59
C THR A 91 -8.53 -5.27 -16.37
N PRO A 92 -7.70 -5.12 -17.40
CA PRO A 92 -6.40 -4.45 -17.27
C PRO A 92 -6.48 -3.05 -16.63
N GLU A 93 -7.55 -2.30 -16.89
CA GLU A 93 -7.79 -0.99 -16.31
C GLU A 93 -8.10 -1.09 -14.80
N GLN A 94 -8.88 -2.08 -14.40
CA GLN A 94 -9.19 -2.34 -12.99
C GLN A 94 -7.95 -2.79 -12.22
N GLN A 95 -7.11 -3.64 -12.82
CA GLN A 95 -5.83 -4.07 -12.27
C GLN A 95 -4.88 -2.90 -12.08
N LYS A 96 -4.72 -2.08 -13.13
CA LYS A 96 -3.93 -0.83 -13.07
C LYS A 96 -4.43 0.08 -11.95
N ARG A 97 -5.74 0.20 -11.78
CA ARG A 97 -6.36 1.03 -10.75
C ARG A 97 -6.02 0.55 -9.34
N ILE A 98 -6.01 -0.75 -9.09
CA ILE A 98 -5.63 -1.35 -7.79
C ILE A 98 -4.17 -1.03 -7.46
N ILE A 99 -3.26 -1.24 -8.42
CA ILE A 99 -1.82 -0.93 -8.24
C ILE A 99 -1.62 0.56 -7.98
N MET A 100 -2.35 1.40 -8.70
CA MET A 100 -2.26 2.84 -8.58
C MET A 100 -2.64 3.35 -7.18
N VAL A 101 -3.75 2.87 -6.60
CA VAL A 101 -4.16 3.34 -5.26
C VAL A 101 -3.19 2.84 -4.17
N PHE A 102 -2.64 1.64 -4.32
CA PHE A 102 -1.57 1.15 -3.46
C PHE A 102 -0.33 2.06 -3.54
N GLN A 103 0.05 2.46 -4.76
CA GLN A 103 1.14 3.42 -4.97
C GLN A 103 0.83 4.79 -4.37
N MET A 104 -0.40 5.30 -4.48
CA MET A 104 -0.77 6.57 -3.84
C MET A 104 -0.57 6.52 -2.32
N HIS A 105 -0.85 5.38 -1.68
CA HIS A 105 -0.64 5.21 -0.24
C HIS A 105 0.85 5.04 0.11
N PHE A 106 1.53 4.05 -0.50
CA PHE A 106 2.84 3.59 -0.03
C PHE A 106 4.04 4.02 -0.88
N ARG A 107 3.82 4.53 -2.10
CA ARG A 107 4.85 5.01 -3.03
C ARG A 107 4.39 6.26 -3.81
N PRO A 108 4.04 7.36 -3.12
CA PRO A 108 3.37 8.50 -3.74
C PRO A 108 4.24 9.26 -4.77
N GLN A 109 5.55 8.97 -4.85
CA GLN A 109 6.45 9.54 -5.86
C GLN A 109 6.10 9.09 -7.29
N LEU A 110 5.51 7.89 -7.46
CA LEU A 110 5.05 7.38 -8.75
C LEU A 110 3.86 6.44 -8.57
N TRP A 111 2.69 6.89 -9.01
CA TRP A 111 1.41 6.17 -8.93
C TRP A 111 0.81 5.94 -10.32
N ASN A 112 1.60 5.49 -11.29
CA ASN A 112 1.11 5.29 -12.66
C ASN A 112 0.31 3.99 -12.86
N GLY A 113 0.18 3.14 -11.82
CA GLY A 113 -0.49 1.85 -11.86
C GLY A 113 0.30 0.75 -12.59
N VAL A 114 1.57 0.99 -12.89
CA VAL A 114 2.46 0.00 -13.51
C VAL A 114 3.09 -0.84 -12.41
N ALA A 115 3.05 -2.16 -12.57
CA ALA A 115 3.75 -3.10 -11.71
C ALA A 115 5.26 -2.99 -11.93
N ASP A 116 5.99 -2.52 -10.93
CA ASP A 116 7.46 -2.43 -10.97
C ASP A 116 8.11 -3.01 -9.71
N VAL A 117 9.43 -3.16 -9.78
CA VAL A 117 10.27 -3.75 -8.72
C VAL A 117 10.06 -3.08 -7.38
N GLU A 118 10.02 -1.74 -7.32
CA GLU A 118 9.86 -1.03 -6.06
C GLU A 118 8.46 -1.22 -5.48
N THR A 119 7.41 -1.19 -6.31
CA THR A 119 6.04 -1.43 -5.88
C THR A 119 5.89 -2.84 -5.30
N MET A 120 6.47 -3.84 -5.97
CA MET A 120 6.49 -5.23 -5.47
C MET A 120 7.27 -5.36 -4.16
N ALA A 121 8.46 -4.76 -4.07
CA ALA A 121 9.27 -4.80 -2.85
C ALA A 121 8.59 -4.14 -1.64
N ILE A 122 7.81 -3.07 -1.86
CA ILE A 122 7.00 -2.44 -0.81
C ILE A 122 5.89 -3.41 -0.36
N ALA A 123 5.17 -4.06 -1.29
CA ALA A 123 4.14 -5.03 -0.95
C ALA A 123 4.71 -6.23 -0.17
N GLU A 124 5.86 -6.77 -0.59
CA GLU A 124 6.56 -7.85 0.12
C GLU A 124 6.98 -7.43 1.54
N ALA A 125 7.58 -6.24 1.68
CA ALA A 125 8.02 -5.73 2.98
C ALA A 125 6.84 -5.43 3.93
N LEU A 126 5.70 -5.00 3.40
CA LEU A 126 4.46 -4.80 4.18
C LEU A 126 3.90 -6.14 4.66
N LEU A 127 3.77 -7.12 3.77
CA LEU A 127 3.31 -8.47 4.10
C LEU A 127 4.21 -9.16 5.13
N GLU A 128 5.53 -9.03 5.01
CA GLU A 128 6.47 -9.57 6.00
C GLU A 128 6.24 -8.95 7.38
N LYS A 129 6.02 -7.64 7.44
CA LYS A 129 5.93 -6.90 8.70
C LYS A 129 4.57 -7.02 9.39
N TYR A 130 3.49 -7.04 8.62
CA TYR A 130 2.11 -6.94 9.14
C TYR A 130 1.29 -8.22 8.93
N GLY A 131 1.78 -9.16 8.12
CA GLY A 131 1.10 -10.41 7.82
C GLY A 131 -0.04 -10.25 6.81
N GLN A 132 -0.91 -11.26 6.79
CA GLN A 132 -2.19 -11.25 6.08
C GLN A 132 -3.30 -11.09 7.13
N GLY A 133 -4.32 -10.27 6.85
CA GLY A 133 -5.51 -10.18 7.70
C GLY A 133 -6.10 -8.79 7.82
#